data_AF-A0A3C1G6Z3-F1
#
_entry.id   AF-A0A3C1G6Z3-F1
#
_cell.length_a   1.000
_cell.length_b   1.000
_cell.length_c   1.000
_cell.angle_alpha   90.00
_cell.angle_beta   90.00
_cell.angle_gamma   90.00
#
_symmetry.space_group_name_H-M   'P 1'
#
loop_
_entity.id
_entity.type
_entity.pdbx_description
1 polymer ?
#
loop_
_entity_poly.entity_id
_entity_poly.type
_entity_poly.pdbx_seq_one_letter_code
_entity_poly.pdbx_strand_id
1 'polypeptide(L)'
;MIERRKTAGELSLKAASDSTDYDVNEVGQALAENEKIAKELWDVVQRHNPIFNEDEYCIGYVIAGDPLLSNLRRRKFFAMLYLPSPRPNQTVFLYNKRWDRFTKRLWTLPKPETMAILSETPYSQLALKWHDMKRWSDWFYQPDFWKKIRKQHAINLLSEKEFLEAHREELVKAGCKYVGSLGPDTLNFANVAAQKIIHPKIVSLPEKSFNV
;
A
#
# COMPACT_ATOMS: atom_id res chain seq x y z
N MET A 1 -5.39 10.46 22.55
CA MET A 1 -4.86 11.76 22.07
C MET A 1 -5.38 11.97 20.65
N ILE A 2 -6.01 13.10 20.37
CA ILE A 2 -6.45 13.43 19.01
C ILE A 2 -5.24 14.02 18.28
N GLU A 3 -4.69 13.28 17.31
CA GLU A 3 -3.63 13.82 16.45
C GLU A 3 -4.17 15.05 15.70
N ARG A 4 -3.53 16.21 15.90
CA ARG A 4 -3.83 17.42 15.14
C ARG A 4 -3.58 17.14 13.65
N ARG A 5 -4.58 17.43 12.80
CA ARG A 5 -4.42 17.45 11.34
C ARG A 5 -3.30 18.44 10.98
N LYS A 6 -2.25 17.94 10.32
CA LYS A 6 -1.13 18.76 9.84
C LYS A 6 -1.54 19.54 8.59
N THR A 7 -1.08 20.78 8.48
CA THR A 7 -1.36 21.63 7.32
C THR A 7 -0.50 21.22 6.11
N ALA A 8 -0.93 21.57 4.90
CA ALA A 8 -0.15 21.32 3.69
C ALA A 8 1.24 21.98 3.74
N GLY A 9 1.34 23.17 4.37
CA GLY A 9 2.61 23.87 4.59
C GLY A 9 3.55 23.11 5.54
N GLU A 10 3.03 22.56 6.63
CA GLU A 10 3.82 21.73 7.56
C GLU A 10 4.31 20.43 6.90
N LEU A 11 3.50 19.80 6.07
CA LEU A 11 3.90 18.63 5.30
C LEU A 11 4.97 18.97 4.26
N SER A 12 4.87 20.15 3.64
CA SER A 12 5.86 20.66 2.69
C SER A 12 7.21 20.95 3.37
N LEU A 13 7.19 21.66 4.51
CA LEU A 13 8.40 21.96 5.30
C LEU A 13 9.08 20.70 5.85
N LYS A 14 8.29 19.73 6.34
CA LYS A 14 8.82 18.43 6.76
C LYS A 14 9.46 17.66 5.60
N ALA A 15 8.90 17.76 4.40
CA ALA A 15 9.42 17.08 3.24
C ALA A 15 10.62 17.81 2.62
N ALA A 16 10.67 19.15 2.70
CA ALA A 16 11.83 19.94 2.29
C ALA A 16 13.02 19.81 3.26
N SER A 17 12.76 19.44 4.52
CA SER A 17 13.79 19.07 5.49
C SER A 17 14.21 17.61 5.39
N ASP A 18 13.57 16.80 4.55
CA ASP A 18 14.00 15.43 4.26
C ASP A 18 15.13 15.49 3.23
N SER A 19 16.37 15.66 3.71
CA SER A 19 17.58 15.76 2.90
C SER A 19 18.08 14.41 2.37
N THR A 20 17.28 13.35 2.46
CA THR A 20 17.62 12.06 1.84
C THR A 20 17.50 12.21 0.33
N ASP A 21 18.62 12.50 -0.34
CA ASP A 21 18.81 12.17 -1.74
C ASP A 21 18.51 10.69 -1.90
N TYR A 22 17.37 10.37 -2.51
CA TYR A 22 16.89 9.01 -2.66
C TYR A 22 17.82 8.28 -3.63
N ASP A 23 18.85 7.62 -3.08
CA ASP A 23 19.82 6.87 -3.85
C ASP A 23 19.11 5.74 -4.59
N VAL A 24 19.43 5.60 -5.87
CA VAL A 24 19.01 4.50 -6.74
C VAL A 24 19.42 3.15 -6.14
N ASN A 25 20.44 3.12 -5.28
CA ASN A 25 20.89 1.95 -4.52
C ASN A 25 19.97 1.57 -3.34
N GLU A 26 19.20 2.51 -2.75
CA GLU A 26 18.34 2.23 -1.59
C GLU A 26 17.22 1.22 -1.89
N VAL A 27 16.81 1.12 -3.16
CA VAL A 27 15.63 0.36 -3.58
C VAL A 27 15.82 -1.13 -3.24
N GLY A 28 17.06 -1.64 -3.27
CA GLY A 28 17.41 -3.02 -2.90
C GLY A 28 17.80 -3.25 -1.43
N GLN A 29 18.09 -2.20 -0.66
CA GLN A 29 18.69 -2.28 0.68
C GLN A 29 17.75 -1.89 1.83
N ALA A 30 16.50 -1.52 1.50
CA ALA A 30 15.49 -0.97 2.41
C ALA A 30 15.26 -1.68 3.76
N LEU A 31 15.48 -2.99 3.85
CA LEU A 31 15.36 -3.73 5.12
C LEU A 31 16.70 -4.05 5.80
N ALA A 32 17.81 -4.00 5.07
CA ALA A 32 19.11 -4.44 5.58
C ALA A 32 19.98 -3.28 6.08
N GLU A 33 19.81 -2.07 5.52
CA GLU A 33 20.73 -0.94 5.79
C GLU A 33 20.02 0.35 6.20
N ASN A 34 18.69 0.44 6.03
CA ASN A 34 17.94 1.67 6.30
C ASN A 34 16.89 1.47 7.41
N GLU A 35 17.29 1.74 8.66
CA GLU A 35 16.43 1.65 9.84
C GLU A 35 15.15 2.51 9.74
N LYS A 36 15.22 3.66 9.04
CA LYS A 36 14.07 4.56 8.85
C LYS A 36 12.97 3.88 8.02
N ILE A 37 13.35 3.21 6.93
CA ILE A 37 12.39 2.51 6.06
C ILE A 37 11.76 1.32 6.79
N ALA A 38 12.57 0.53 7.51
CA ALA A 38 12.06 -0.58 8.30
C ALA A 38 11.02 -0.10 9.32
N LYS A 39 11.29 1.00 10.03
CA LYS A 39 10.33 1.59 10.98
C LYS A 39 9.03 2.02 10.31
N GLU A 40 9.09 2.73 9.18
CA GLU A 40 7.89 3.18 8.47
C GLU A 40 7.05 2.01 7.92
N LEU A 41 7.69 0.91 7.50
CA LEU A 41 6.98 -0.32 7.12
C LEU A 41 6.27 -0.94 8.33
N TRP A 42 6.93 -0.98 9.49
CA TRP A 42 6.31 -1.46 10.73
C TRP A 42 5.15 -0.58 11.18
N ASP A 43 5.25 0.75 11.05
CA ASP A 43 4.14 1.67 11.34
C ASP A 43 2.93 1.39 10.43
N VAL A 44 3.14 0.90 9.20
CA VAL A 44 2.06 0.48 8.31
C VAL A 44 1.45 -0.83 8.79
N VAL A 45 2.28 -1.80 9.17
CA VAL A 45 1.84 -3.08 9.76
C VAL A 45 0.97 -2.83 10.99
N GLN A 46 1.41 -2.00 11.93
CA GLN A 46 0.65 -1.71 13.16
C GLN A 46 -0.71 -1.07 12.87
N ARG A 47 -0.80 -0.21 11.85
CA ARG A 47 -2.07 0.42 11.44
C ARG A 47 -3.03 -0.55 10.76
N HIS A 48 -2.53 -1.53 9.99
CA HIS A 48 -3.38 -2.41 9.18
C HIS A 48 -3.61 -3.79 9.80
N ASN A 49 -2.75 -4.26 10.70
CA ASN A 49 -2.92 -5.50 11.46
C ASN A 49 -4.30 -5.67 12.12
N PRO A 50 -4.91 -4.65 12.75
CA PRO A 50 -6.26 -4.79 13.32
C PRO A 50 -7.37 -4.72 12.27
N ILE A 51 -7.09 -4.32 11.03
CA ILE A 51 -8.06 -4.18 9.94
C ILE A 51 -8.11 -5.46 9.10
N PHE A 52 -6.96 -6.08 8.84
CA PHE A 52 -6.85 -7.28 8.02
C PHE A 52 -7.05 -8.55 8.84
N ASN A 53 -7.96 -9.40 8.37
CA ASN A 53 -8.25 -10.70 8.96
C ASN A 53 -7.29 -11.78 8.44
N GLU A 54 -6.72 -11.56 7.27
CA GLU A 54 -5.81 -12.44 6.58
C GLU A 54 -4.46 -12.54 7.30
N ASP A 55 -3.92 -13.76 7.34
CA ASP A 55 -2.63 -14.03 7.96
C ASP A 55 -1.45 -13.48 7.16
N GLU A 56 -1.62 -13.33 5.84
CA GLU A 56 -0.59 -12.83 4.94
C GLU A 56 -1.11 -11.70 4.09
N TYR A 57 -0.35 -10.62 4.00
CA TYR A 57 -0.68 -9.47 3.16
C TYR A 57 0.58 -8.74 2.70
N CYS A 58 0.44 -7.98 1.61
CA CYS A 58 1.53 -7.18 1.05
C CYS A 58 1.74 -5.91 1.86
N ILE A 59 2.99 -5.58 2.14
CA ILE A 59 3.43 -4.29 2.66
C ILE A 59 4.48 -3.75 1.70
N GLY A 60 4.40 -2.47 1.35
CA GLY A 60 5.37 -1.89 0.45
C GLY A 60 5.43 -0.39 0.52
N TYR A 61 6.34 0.16 -0.26
CA TYR A 61 6.41 1.60 -0.50
C TYR A 61 6.67 1.89 -1.96
N VAL A 62 6.26 3.08 -2.38
CA VAL A 62 6.56 3.65 -3.70
C VAL A 62 7.13 5.06 -3.52
N ILE A 63 8.21 5.37 -4.25
CA ILE A 63 8.70 6.74 -4.35
C ILE A 63 7.95 7.43 -5.48
N ALA A 64 7.14 8.42 -5.13
CA ALA A 64 6.32 9.16 -6.08
C ALA A 64 6.55 10.67 -5.96
N GLY A 65 6.36 11.40 -7.06
CA GLY A 65 6.29 12.85 -7.02
C GLY A 65 5.12 13.34 -6.19
N ASP A 66 5.31 14.46 -5.49
CA ASP A 66 4.21 15.20 -4.92
C ASP A 66 3.46 15.94 -6.06
N PRO A 67 2.14 15.74 -6.21
CA PRO A 67 1.39 16.40 -7.27
C PRO A 67 1.35 17.93 -7.13
N LEU A 68 1.62 18.46 -5.93
CA LEU A 68 1.59 19.90 -5.65
C LEU A 68 2.99 20.54 -5.72
N LEU A 69 4.05 19.76 -5.69
CA LEU A 69 5.44 20.24 -5.65
C LEU A 69 6.30 19.44 -6.63
N SER A 70 6.56 20.03 -7.79
CA SER A 70 7.21 19.39 -8.95
C SER A 70 8.56 18.74 -8.64
N ASN A 71 9.32 19.32 -7.69
CA ASN A 71 10.65 18.84 -7.33
C ASN A 71 10.67 17.92 -6.11
N LEU A 72 9.51 17.65 -5.51
CA LEU A 72 9.44 16.87 -4.28
C LEU A 72 9.08 15.42 -4.58
N ARG A 73 9.95 14.49 -4.16
CA ARG A 73 9.66 13.06 -4.13
C ARG A 73 9.36 12.64 -2.69
N ARG A 74 8.37 11.77 -2.52
CA ARG A 74 7.98 11.22 -1.21
C ARG A 74 7.83 9.71 -1.29
N ARG A 75 8.24 9.03 -0.23
CA ARG A 75 7.90 7.61 -0.01
C ARG A 75 6.45 7.53 0.46
N LYS A 76 5.64 6.76 -0.27
CA LYS A 76 4.27 6.43 0.11
C LYS A 76 4.23 4.96 0.50
N PHE A 77 3.95 4.70 1.77
CA PHE A 77 3.85 3.35 2.29
C PHE A 77 2.40 2.86 2.26
N PHE A 78 2.20 1.57 1.97
CA PHE A 78 0.89 0.98 1.78
C PHE A 78 0.84 -0.48 2.23
N ALA A 79 -0.38 -0.96 2.47
CA ALA A 79 -0.71 -2.35 2.75
C ALA A 79 -1.82 -2.82 1.79
N MET A 80 -1.74 -4.06 1.28
CA MET A 80 -2.72 -4.63 0.35
C MET A 80 -2.94 -6.12 0.63
N LEU A 81 -4.19 -6.59 0.55
CA LEU A 81 -4.55 -8.02 0.68
C LEU A 81 -4.22 -8.85 -0.57
N TYR A 82 -3.82 -8.19 -1.64
CA TYR A 82 -3.49 -8.77 -2.93
C TYR A 82 -2.12 -8.29 -3.42
N LEU A 83 -1.60 -8.90 -4.48
CA LEU A 83 -0.39 -8.44 -5.16
C LEU A 83 -0.68 -7.08 -5.81
N PRO A 84 0.00 -6.01 -5.38
CA PRO A 84 -0.21 -4.70 -5.98
C PRO A 84 0.24 -4.71 -7.45
N SER A 85 -0.29 -3.77 -8.22
CA SER A 85 0.20 -3.52 -9.57
C SER A 85 1.68 -3.11 -9.54
N PRO A 86 2.56 -3.78 -10.30
CA PRO A 86 3.98 -3.44 -10.32
C PRO A 86 4.17 -2.06 -10.94
N ARG A 87 5.02 -1.23 -10.33
CA ARG A 87 5.33 0.12 -10.80
C ARG A 87 6.81 0.45 -10.55
N PRO A 88 7.42 1.35 -11.33
CA PRO A 88 8.76 1.84 -11.03
C PRO A 88 8.84 2.49 -9.65
N ASN A 89 10.04 2.48 -9.06
CA ASN A 89 10.33 2.96 -7.71
C ASN A 89 9.50 2.30 -6.59
N GLN A 90 9.15 1.02 -6.76
CA GLN A 90 8.30 0.30 -5.84
C GLN A 90 9.03 -0.91 -5.25
N THR A 91 8.94 -1.05 -3.93
CA THR A 91 9.40 -2.25 -3.23
C THR A 91 8.23 -2.86 -2.47
N VAL A 92 8.06 -4.17 -2.59
CA VAL A 92 6.95 -4.92 -1.99
C VAL A 92 7.47 -6.13 -1.24
N PHE A 93 6.95 -6.30 -0.03
CA PHE A 93 7.22 -7.38 0.89
C PHE A 93 5.94 -8.14 1.20
N LEU A 94 6.09 -9.40 1.54
CA LEU A 94 5.06 -10.21 2.15
C LEU A 94 5.27 -10.19 3.67
N TYR A 95 4.24 -9.77 4.38
CA TYR A 95 4.19 -9.83 5.83
C TYR A 95 3.30 -10.99 6.26
N ASN A 96 3.73 -11.74 7.27
CA ASN A 96 2.94 -12.81 7.88
C ASN A 96 2.66 -12.48 9.35
N LYS A 97 1.37 -12.33 9.66
CA LYS A 97 0.84 -11.95 10.97
C LYS A 97 1.04 -13.03 12.02
N ARG A 98 1.00 -14.32 11.65
CA ARG A 98 1.22 -15.44 12.60
C ARG A 98 2.64 -15.45 13.16
N TRP A 99 3.62 -15.05 12.34
CA TRP A 99 5.03 -15.02 12.72
C TRP A 99 5.55 -13.61 13.02
N ASP A 100 4.69 -12.60 12.96
CA ASP A 100 5.01 -11.18 13.17
C ASP A 100 6.30 -10.76 12.45
N ARG A 101 6.40 -11.04 11.14
CA ARG A 101 7.59 -10.72 10.35
C ARG A 101 7.33 -10.60 8.86
N PHE A 102 8.19 -9.84 8.19
CA PHE A 102 8.34 -9.90 6.74
C PHE A 102 8.98 -11.23 6.34
N THR A 103 8.26 -12.06 5.60
CA THR A 103 8.71 -13.41 5.23
C THR A 103 9.45 -13.43 3.90
N LYS A 104 9.06 -12.54 2.97
CA LYS A 104 9.60 -12.49 1.61
C LYS A 104 9.67 -11.06 1.11
N ARG A 105 10.73 -10.72 0.38
CA ARG A 105 10.74 -9.55 -0.50
C ARG A 105 10.25 -10.00 -1.87
N LEU A 106 9.04 -9.57 -2.24
CA LEU A 106 8.40 -10.02 -3.46
C LEU A 106 9.11 -9.43 -4.68
N TRP A 107 9.30 -8.11 -4.69
CA TRP A 107 10.12 -7.43 -5.68
C TRP A 107 10.61 -6.07 -5.21
N THR A 108 11.60 -5.59 -5.95
CA THR A 108 12.16 -4.24 -5.92
C THR A 108 12.28 -3.78 -7.37
N LEU A 109 11.52 -2.75 -7.75
CA LEU A 109 11.60 -2.13 -9.07
C LEU A 109 12.20 -0.74 -8.92
N PRO A 110 13.41 -0.49 -9.45
CA PRO A 110 14.04 0.82 -9.38
C PRO A 110 13.35 1.83 -10.30
N LYS A 111 13.94 3.00 -10.48
CA LYS A 111 13.45 4.00 -11.45
C LYS A 111 13.48 3.45 -12.88
N PRO A 112 12.61 3.95 -13.78
CA PRO A 112 12.48 3.42 -15.14
C PRO A 112 13.80 3.32 -15.90
N GLU A 113 14.68 4.31 -15.77
CA GLU A 113 15.97 4.35 -16.48
C GLU A 113 16.88 3.22 -16.00
N THR A 114 16.91 2.97 -14.69
CA THR A 114 17.71 1.88 -14.11
C THR A 114 17.11 0.52 -14.45
N MET A 115 15.79 0.39 -14.52
CA MET A 115 15.14 -0.84 -14.97
C MET A 115 15.52 -1.17 -16.42
N ALA A 116 15.53 -0.17 -17.31
CA ALA A 116 15.95 -0.34 -18.69
C ALA A 116 17.42 -0.80 -18.78
N ILE A 117 18.33 -0.11 -18.08
CA ILE A 117 19.75 -0.49 -18.02
C ILE A 117 19.92 -1.92 -17.50
N LEU A 118 19.27 -2.27 -16.39
CA LEU A 118 19.35 -3.62 -15.83
C LEU A 118 18.81 -4.66 -16.81
N SER A 119 17.73 -4.35 -17.53
CA SER A 119 17.12 -5.24 -18.52
C SER A 119 18.06 -5.54 -19.69
N GLU A 120 18.79 -4.53 -20.17
CA GLU A 120 19.75 -4.66 -21.26
C GLU A 120 21.09 -5.28 -20.82
N THR A 121 21.46 -5.15 -19.54
CA THR A 121 22.74 -5.65 -19.03
C THR A 121 22.74 -7.18 -18.93
N PRO A 122 23.69 -7.89 -19.54
CA PRO A 122 23.83 -9.35 -19.38
C PRO A 122 24.12 -9.75 -17.93
N TYR A 123 23.56 -10.88 -17.48
CA TYR A 123 23.79 -11.39 -16.11
C TYR A 123 25.28 -11.62 -15.78
N SER A 124 26.11 -11.96 -16.77
CA SER A 124 27.55 -12.15 -16.60
C SER A 124 28.31 -10.88 -16.23
N GLN A 125 27.75 -9.72 -16.57
CA GLN A 125 28.34 -8.39 -16.30
C GLN A 125 27.76 -7.76 -15.02
N LEU A 126 26.79 -8.43 -14.38
CA LEU A 126 26.07 -7.91 -13.24
C LEU A 126 26.48 -8.65 -11.96
N ALA A 127 26.80 -7.90 -10.91
CA ALA A 127 27.09 -8.50 -9.60
C ALA A 127 25.88 -9.26 -9.05
N LEU A 128 26.12 -10.40 -8.38
CA LEU A 128 25.09 -11.32 -7.89
C LEU A 128 23.98 -10.64 -7.09
N LYS A 129 24.31 -9.62 -6.28
CA LYS A 129 23.36 -8.87 -5.46
C LYS A 129 22.24 -8.17 -6.26
N TRP A 130 22.47 -7.91 -7.55
CA TRP A 130 21.51 -7.26 -8.44
C TRP A 130 20.73 -8.24 -9.30
N HIS A 131 21.03 -9.54 -9.26
CA HIS A 131 20.41 -10.54 -10.15
C HIS A 131 18.89 -10.61 -9.95
N ASP A 132 18.42 -10.53 -8.71
CA ASP A 132 16.98 -10.49 -8.44
C ASP A 132 16.34 -9.22 -8.99
N MET A 133 16.98 -8.06 -8.80
CA MET A 133 16.48 -6.78 -9.28
C MET A 133 16.42 -6.73 -10.81
N LYS A 134 17.45 -7.25 -11.49
CA LYS A 134 17.43 -7.46 -12.93
C LYS A 134 16.27 -8.37 -13.33
N ARG A 135 16.15 -9.54 -12.70
CA ARG A 135 15.08 -10.51 -13.01
C ARG A 135 13.69 -9.90 -12.90
N TRP A 136 13.42 -9.14 -11.84
CA TRP A 136 12.14 -8.44 -11.68
C TRP A 136 11.97 -7.32 -12.70
N SER A 137 13.03 -6.61 -13.08
CA SER A 137 13.00 -5.61 -14.15
C SER A 137 12.71 -6.24 -15.51
N ASP A 138 13.32 -7.38 -15.83
CA ASP A 138 13.05 -8.16 -17.05
C ASP A 138 11.58 -8.61 -17.10
N TRP A 139 11.04 -9.04 -15.96
CA TRP A 139 9.66 -9.51 -15.84
C TRP A 139 8.64 -8.38 -15.90
N PHE A 140 9.00 -7.17 -15.47
CA PHE A 140 8.09 -6.02 -15.45
C PHE A 140 7.52 -5.72 -16.84
N TYR A 141 8.31 -5.94 -17.88
CA TYR A 141 7.91 -5.74 -19.28
C TYR A 141 7.14 -6.94 -19.87
N GLN A 142 6.80 -7.95 -19.05
CA GLN A 142 6.08 -9.15 -19.48
C GLN A 142 4.67 -9.19 -18.89
N PRO A 143 3.67 -9.70 -19.64
CA PRO A 143 2.28 -9.73 -19.18
C PRO A 143 2.02 -10.70 -18.01
N ASP A 144 2.97 -11.58 -17.70
CA ASP A 144 2.85 -12.63 -16.70
C ASP A 144 3.65 -12.37 -15.41
N PHE A 145 4.02 -11.10 -15.14
CA PHE A 145 4.79 -10.69 -13.97
C PHE A 145 4.35 -11.39 -12.67
N TRP A 146 3.05 -11.30 -12.32
CA TRP A 146 2.53 -11.91 -11.08
C TRP A 146 2.65 -13.43 -11.08
N LYS A 147 2.48 -14.11 -12.22
CA LYS A 147 2.65 -15.57 -12.31
C LYS A 147 4.08 -15.97 -11.98
N LYS A 148 5.05 -15.19 -12.47
CA LYS A 148 6.48 -15.43 -12.19
C LYS A 148 6.83 -15.14 -10.73
N ILE A 149 6.29 -14.06 -10.14
CA ILE A 149 6.46 -13.75 -8.71
C ILE A 149 5.87 -14.86 -7.83
N ARG A 150 4.65 -15.31 -8.11
CA ARG A 150 4.02 -16.43 -7.40
C ARG A 150 4.87 -17.69 -7.46
N LYS A 151 5.37 -18.04 -8.66
CA LYS A 151 6.24 -19.19 -8.86
C LYS A 151 7.56 -19.07 -8.11
N GLN A 152 8.22 -17.90 -8.16
CA GLN A 152 9.48 -17.66 -7.48
C GLN A 152 9.34 -17.81 -5.96
N HIS A 153 8.27 -17.25 -5.41
CA HIS A 153 8.09 -17.15 -3.97
C HIS A 153 7.21 -18.24 -3.38
N ALA A 154 6.63 -19.11 -4.20
CA ALA A 154 5.65 -20.13 -3.79
C ALA A 154 4.49 -19.52 -2.97
N ILE A 155 3.90 -18.45 -3.49
CA ILE A 155 2.77 -17.74 -2.85
C ILE A 155 1.50 -17.85 -3.70
N ASN A 156 0.34 -17.86 -3.04
CA ASN A 156 -0.97 -17.97 -3.67
C ASN A 156 -1.76 -16.67 -3.69
N LEU A 157 -1.11 -15.54 -3.36
CA LEU A 157 -1.77 -14.24 -3.28
C LEU A 157 -2.31 -13.80 -4.65
N LEU A 158 -3.59 -13.45 -4.69
CA LEU A 158 -4.27 -13.00 -5.91
C LEU A 158 -3.76 -11.62 -6.35
N SER A 159 -3.91 -11.29 -7.62
CA SER A 159 -3.74 -9.92 -8.12
C SER A 159 -4.97 -9.11 -7.73
N GLU A 160 -4.87 -7.79 -7.78
CA GLU A 160 -6.02 -6.90 -7.52
C GLU A 160 -7.26 -7.31 -8.33
N LYS A 161 -7.10 -7.57 -9.63
CA LYS A 161 -8.20 -7.97 -10.50
C LYS A 161 -8.84 -9.29 -10.05
N GLU A 162 -8.03 -10.32 -9.83
CA GLU A 162 -8.52 -11.64 -9.38
C GLU A 162 -9.18 -11.56 -8.00
N PHE A 163 -8.62 -10.74 -7.09
CA PHE A 163 -9.17 -10.53 -5.75
C PHE A 163 -10.53 -9.83 -5.81
N LEU A 164 -10.65 -8.76 -6.60
CA LEU A 164 -11.90 -8.02 -6.77
C LEU A 164 -12.98 -8.87 -7.47
N GLU A 165 -12.60 -9.72 -8.41
CA GLU A 165 -13.51 -10.66 -9.06
C GLU A 165 -14.02 -11.72 -8.07
N ALA A 166 -13.14 -12.28 -7.25
CA ALA A 166 -13.50 -13.28 -6.23
C ALA A 166 -14.43 -12.73 -5.15
N HIS A 167 -14.25 -11.46 -4.75
CA HIS A 167 -15.04 -10.82 -3.69
C HIS A 167 -16.13 -9.89 -4.24
N ARG A 168 -16.47 -10.02 -5.53
CA ARG A 168 -17.39 -9.12 -6.21
C ARG A 168 -18.75 -9.03 -5.50
N GLU A 169 -19.32 -10.17 -5.11
CA GLU A 169 -20.64 -10.21 -4.46
C GLU A 169 -20.63 -9.56 -3.08
N GLU A 170 -19.56 -9.74 -2.31
CA GLU A 170 -19.39 -9.12 -0.99
C GLU A 170 -19.23 -7.61 -1.12
N LEU A 171 -18.42 -7.16 -2.09
CA LEU A 171 -18.26 -5.74 -2.41
C LEU A 171 -19.57 -5.11 -2.86
N VAL A 172 -20.36 -5.81 -3.68
CA VAL A 172 -21.70 -5.36 -4.09
C VAL A 172 -22.62 -5.23 -2.87
N LYS A 173 -22.66 -6.25 -1.99
CA LYS A 173 -23.49 -6.25 -0.76
C LYS A 173 -23.08 -5.15 0.21
N ALA A 174 -21.79 -4.83 0.29
CA ALA A 174 -21.24 -3.73 1.08
C ALA A 174 -21.50 -2.34 0.46
N GLY A 175 -22.17 -2.26 -0.69
CA GLY A 175 -22.51 -1.02 -1.39
C GLY A 175 -21.37 -0.47 -2.27
N CYS A 176 -20.34 -1.27 -2.55
CA CYS A 176 -19.18 -0.87 -3.35
C CYS A 176 -19.36 -1.01 -4.87
N LYS A 177 -20.51 -1.49 -5.37
CA LYS A 177 -21.04 -1.34 -6.76
C LYS A 177 -22.38 -2.06 -6.89
N TYR A 178 -23.29 -1.60 -7.75
CA TYR A 178 -24.48 -2.38 -8.13
C TYR A 178 -24.11 -3.51 -9.11
N VAL A 179 -24.81 -4.65 -9.03
CA VAL A 179 -24.69 -5.74 -10.01
C VAL A 179 -25.10 -5.20 -11.38
N GLY A 180 -24.15 -5.14 -12.33
CA GLY A 180 -24.39 -4.72 -13.74
C GLY A 180 -23.66 -3.45 -14.23
N SER A 181 -22.93 -2.73 -13.37
CA SER A 181 -22.21 -1.50 -13.77
C SER A 181 -20.98 -1.78 -14.66
N LEU A 182 -20.92 -1.13 -15.82
CA LEU A 182 -19.84 -1.21 -16.84
C LEU A 182 -18.73 -0.15 -16.66
N GLY A 183 -18.79 0.68 -15.61
CA GLY A 183 -17.84 1.78 -15.38
C GLY A 183 -17.45 1.98 -13.90
N PRO A 184 -16.47 2.86 -13.60
CA PRO A 184 -16.21 3.32 -12.25
C PRO A 184 -17.26 4.36 -11.85
N ASP A 185 -18.34 3.92 -11.22
CA ASP A 185 -19.24 4.85 -10.52
C ASP A 185 -18.44 5.48 -9.38
N THR A 186 -18.16 6.78 -9.48
CA THR A 186 -17.42 7.54 -8.48
C THR A 186 -18.04 7.32 -7.11
N LEU A 187 -17.22 6.86 -6.15
CA LEU A 187 -17.55 6.64 -4.74
C LEU A 187 -18.42 7.79 -4.19
N ASN A 188 -19.74 7.58 -4.12
CA ASN A 188 -20.65 8.56 -3.55
C ASN A 188 -20.81 8.25 -2.06
N PHE A 189 -19.87 8.74 -1.25
CA PHE A 189 -19.84 8.58 0.21
C PHE A 189 -21.07 9.18 0.92
N ALA A 190 -21.95 9.88 0.21
CA ALA A 190 -23.21 10.40 0.74
C ALA A 190 -24.13 9.28 1.28
N ASN A 191 -24.05 8.06 0.77
CA ASN A 191 -24.99 6.99 1.12
C ASN A 191 -24.56 6.10 2.30
N VAL A 192 -23.32 6.19 2.77
CA VAL A 192 -22.84 5.39 3.93
C VAL A 192 -23.24 6.03 5.27
N ALA A 193 -23.66 7.30 5.27
CA ALA A 193 -24.10 8.00 6.48
C ALA A 193 -25.51 7.61 6.99
N ALA A 194 -26.23 6.71 6.31
CA ALA A 194 -27.65 6.45 6.59
C ALA A 194 -27.97 5.12 7.28
N GLN A 195 -26.98 4.34 7.74
CA GLN A 195 -27.24 3.19 8.62
C GLN A 195 -27.19 3.60 10.10
N LYS A 196 -28.29 4.23 10.52
CA LYS A 196 -28.89 4.24 11.87
C LYS A 196 -27.96 3.83 13.03
N ILE A 197 -27.38 4.84 13.69
CA ILE A 197 -27.24 4.79 15.15
C ILE A 197 -28.65 4.95 15.71
N ILE A 198 -29.30 3.85 16.07
CA ILE A 198 -30.52 3.89 16.88
C ILE A 198 -30.07 4.24 18.30
N HIS A 199 -30.05 5.53 18.64
CA HIS A 199 -29.98 5.94 20.04
C HIS A 199 -31.27 5.46 20.73
N PRO A 200 -31.19 4.71 21.85
CA PRO A 200 -32.37 4.42 22.65
C PRO A 200 -32.95 5.76 23.14
N LYS A 201 -34.26 5.95 22.89
CA LYS A 201 -35.02 7.12 23.32
C LYS A 201 -34.78 7.36 24.82
N ILE A 202 -34.20 8.51 25.14
CA ILE A 202 -34.25 9.06 26.49
C ILE A 202 -35.72 9.33 26.78
N VAL A 203 -36.28 8.59 27.75
CA VAL A 203 -37.60 8.87 28.32
C VAL A 203 -37.45 10.12 29.16
N SER A 204 -38.02 11.24 28.71
CA SER A 204 -38.13 12.47 29.49
C SER A 204 -39.14 12.27 30.61
N LEU A 205 -38.71 12.39 31.86
CA LEU A 205 -39.60 12.51 33.01
C LEU A 205 -40.23 13.91 33.02
N PRO A 206 -41.52 14.06 33.40
CA PRO A 206 -42.17 15.36 33.46
C PRO A 206 -41.61 16.19 34.62
N GLU A 207 -41.25 17.45 34.33
CA GLU A 207 -40.83 18.44 35.30
C GLU A 207 -41.96 18.71 36.31
N LYS A 208 -41.69 18.46 37.60
CA LYS A 208 -42.49 19.02 38.69
C LYS A 208 -42.10 20.48 38.86
N SER A 209 -43.05 21.37 38.60
CA SER A 209 -42.99 22.76 39.02
C SER A 209 -42.88 22.85 40.55
N PHE A 210 -41.82 23.50 41.02
CA PHE A 210 -41.79 24.06 42.37
C PHE A 210 -41.61 25.56 42.26
N ASN A 211 -42.71 26.27 42.52
CA ASN A 211 -42.67 27.64 43.02
C ASN A 211 -42.16 27.58 44.46
N VAL A 212 -41.08 28.30 44.80
CA VAL A 212 -41.00 29.42 45.76
C VAL A 212 -39.69 30.16 45.48
#